data_AF-A0ABD2MZ61-F1
#
_entry.id   AF-A0ABD2MZ61-F1
#
_cell.length_a   1.000
_cell.length_b   1.000
_cell.length_c   1.000
_cell.angle_alpha   90.00
_cell.angle_beta   90.00
_cell.angle_gamma   90.00
#
_symmetry.space_group_name_H-M   'P 1'
#
loop_
_entity.id
_entity.type
_entity.pdbx_description
1 polymer ?
#
loop_
_entity_poly.entity_id
_entity_poly.type
_entity_poly.pdbx_seq_one_letter_code
_entity_poly.pdbx_strand_id
1 'polypeptide(L)' 'FRNLITKVTTMPGDDIESDHIPLRADIILRLSRPKEKTVRKTLEPKVLKDEERRSLYEEHLNKELESIRSINDSNEH' A
#
# COMPACT_ATOMS: atom_id res chain seq x y z
N PHE A 1 -19.33 10.80 -5.78
CA PHE A 1 -19.93 10.24 -4.55
C PHE A 1 -20.06 11.36 -3.53
N ARG A 2 -21.27 11.64 -3.02
CA ARG A 2 -21.52 12.76 -2.09
C ARG A 2 -21.66 12.21 -0.66
N ASN A 3 -20.99 12.83 0.31
CA ASN A 3 -21.25 12.60 1.72
C ASN A 3 -22.64 13.15 2.05
N LEU A 4 -23.35 12.51 2.98
CA LEU A 4 -24.74 12.87 3.31
C LEU A 4 -24.92 12.89 4.84
N ILE A 5 -25.50 13.97 5.36
CA ILE A 5 -26.02 14.01 6.72
C ILE A 5 -27.41 13.39 6.70
N THR A 6 -27.63 12.34 7.48
CA THR A 6 -28.91 11.62 7.53
C THR A 6 -29.82 12.06 8.66
N LYS A 7 -29.22 12.54 9.76
CA LYS A 7 -29.97 12.92 10.95
C LYS A 7 -29.17 13.91 11.78
N VAL A 8 -29.86 14.85 12.43
CA VAL A 8 -29.28 15.74 13.44
C VAL A 8 -30.19 15.69 14.67
N THR A 9 -29.60 15.50 15.85
CA THR A 9 -30.33 15.42 17.13
C THR A 9 -29.61 16.26 18.19
N THR A 10 -30.38 16.98 18.99
CA THR A 10 -29.90 17.57 20.24
C THR A 10 -29.76 16.49 21.31
N MET A 11 -28.73 16.59 22.14
CA MET A 11 -28.48 15.69 23.26
C MET A 11 -28.63 16.47 24.59
N PRO A 12 -29.86 16.85 24.99
CA PRO A 12 -30.07 17.59 26.22
C PRO A 12 -29.82 16.69 27.44
N GLY A 13 -29.04 17.17 28.41
CA GLY A 13 -28.71 16.42 29.62
C GLY A 13 -27.49 15.51 29.51
N ASP A 14 -26.74 15.57 28.40
CA ASP A 14 -25.36 15.07 28.39
C ASP A 14 -24.54 15.94 29.36
N ASP A 15 -23.89 15.30 30.33
CA ASP A 15 -23.08 15.95 31.38
C ASP A 15 -21.75 16.43 30.80
N ILE A 16 -21.85 17.43 29.94
CA ILE A 16 -20.74 18.30 29.59
C ILE A 16 -20.92 19.55 30.43
N GLU A 17 -19.90 19.91 31.21
CA GLU A 17 -19.80 21.12 32.04
C GLU A 17 -19.84 22.40 31.18
N SER A 18 -20.90 22.58 30.42
CA SER A 18 -21.10 23.52 29.34
C SER A 18 -22.55 24.00 29.40
N ASP A 19 -22.72 25.30 29.22
CA ASP A 19 -24.01 25.98 29.12
C ASP A 19 -24.74 25.71 27.79
N HIS A 20 -24.04 25.13 26.81
CA HIS A 20 -24.59 24.81 25.48
C HIS A 20 -25.00 23.33 25.36
N ILE A 21 -26.15 23.08 24.72
CA ILE A 21 -26.65 21.73 24.41
C ILE A 21 -25.87 21.17 23.21
N PRO A 22 -25.28 19.97 23.33
CA PRO A 22 -24.54 19.36 22.23
C PRO A 22 -25.47 18.89 21.10
N LEU A 23 -24.95 18.97 19.87
CA LEU A 23 -25.59 18.44 18.67
C LEU A 23 -24.84 17.21 18.19
N ARG A 24 -25.60 16.16 17.88
CA ARG A 24 -25.09 14.94 17.25
C ARG A 24 -25.64 14.85 15.83
N ALA A 25 -24.77 14.60 14.87
CA ALA A 25 -25.16 14.38 13.48
C ALA A 25 -24.68 13.01 13.00
N ASP A 26 -25.57 12.29 12.31
CA ASP A 26 -25.24 11.03 11.65
C ASP A 26 -24.80 11.35 10.21
N ILE A 27 -23.59 10.92 9.85
CA ILE A 27 -22.96 11.24 8.57
C ILE A 27 -22.58 9.95 7.85
N ILE A 28 -23.10 9.78 6.63
CA ILE A 28 -22.65 8.74 5.71
C ILE A 28 -21.45 9.29 4.93
N LEU A 29 -20.27 8.78 5.25
CA LEU A 29 -19.04 9.07 4.54
C LEU A 29 -18.78 8.02 3.46
N ARG A 30 -18.63 8.46 2.21
CA ARG A 30 -18.09 7.60 1.14
C ARG A 30 -16.62 7.92 0.94
N LEU A 31 -15.78 7.30 1.77
CA LEU A 31 -14.33 7.41 1.65
C LEU A 31 -13.86 6.69 0.38
N SER A 32 -13.17 7.41 -0.50
CA SER A 32 -12.42 6.76 -1.58
C SER A 32 -11.31 5.94 -0.95
N ARG A 33 -11.20 4.65 -1.30
CA ARG A 33 -10.04 3.85 -0.91
C ARG A 33 -8.79 4.55 -1.46
N PRO A 34 -7.75 4.79 -0.63
CA PRO A 34 -6.50 5.27 -1.16
C PRO A 34 -6.04 4.26 -2.22
N LYS A 35 -5.70 4.74 -3.42
CA LYS A 35 -5.07 3.88 -4.43
C LYS A 35 -3.77 3.38 -3.82
N GLU A 36 -3.65 2.08 -3.61
CA GLU A 36 -2.36 1.47 -3.32
C GLU A 36 -1.43 1.84 -4.48
N LYS A 37 -0.47 2.73 -4.22
CA LYS A 37 0.65 2.89 -5.12
C LYS A 37 1.40 1.58 -5.01
N THR A 38 1.16 0.65 -5.93
CA THR A 38 2.07 -0.47 -6.13
C THR A 38 3.40 0.16 -6.51
N VAL A 39 4.26 0.26 -5.52
CA VAL A 39 5.65 0.62 -5.73
C VAL A 39 6.22 -0.59 -6.47
N ARG A 40 6.08 -0.59 -7.80
CA ARG A 40 6.93 -1.41 -8.67
C ARG A 40 8.34 -0.81 -8.60
N LYS A 41 8.95 -0.85 -7.41
CA LYS A 41 10.40 -0.80 -7.31
C LYS A 41 10.82 -2.18 -7.77
N THR A 42 11.28 -2.27 -9.01
CA THR A 42 12.37 -3.18 -9.34
C THR A 42 13.37 -3.04 -8.19
N LEU A 43 13.39 -4.02 -7.30
CA LEU A 43 14.34 -4.07 -6.20
C LEU A 43 15.70 -4.32 -6.83
N GLU A 44 16.41 -3.25 -7.14
CA GLU A 44 17.77 -3.37 -7.62
C GLU A 44 18.62 -4.03 -6.52
N PRO A 45 19.45 -5.03 -6.83
CA PRO A 45 20.30 -5.74 -5.86
C PRO A 45 21.15 -4.78 -5.00
N LYS A 46 21.51 -3.62 -5.57
CA LYS A 46 22.26 -2.54 -4.93
C LYS A 46 21.57 -1.93 -3.70
N VAL A 47 20.25 -2.12 -3.56
CA VAL A 47 19.44 -1.61 -2.44
C VAL A 47 19.51 -2.55 -1.22
N LEU A 48 19.96 -3.79 -1.38
CA LEU A 48 20.19 -4.71 -0.25
C LEU A 48 21.36 -4.19 0.59
N LYS A 49 21.12 -3.85 1.86
CA LYS A 49 22.16 -3.34 2.79
C LYS A 49 23.18 -4.40 3.22
N ASP A 50 22.81 -5.66 3.09
CA ASP A 50 23.56 -6.82 3.55
C ASP A 50 24.36 -7.41 2.38
N GLU A 51 25.68 -7.48 2.54
CA GLU A 51 26.64 -7.86 1.49
C GLU A 51 26.52 -9.35 1.13
N GLU A 52 26.25 -10.22 2.12
CA GLU A 52 26.04 -11.66 1.90
C GLU A 52 24.76 -11.93 1.10
N ARG A 53 23.69 -11.17 1.38
CA ARG A 53 22.44 -11.30 0.63
C ARG A 53 22.56 -10.76 -0.78
N ARG A 54 23.43 -9.76 -0.99
CA ARG A 54 23.70 -9.19 -2.31
C ARG A 54 24.47 -10.19 -3.19
N SER A 55 25.52 -10.82 -2.66
CA SER A 55 26.29 -11.81 -3.41
C SER A 55 25.45 -13.02 -3.79
N LEU A 56 24.66 -13.56 -2.87
CA LEU A 56 23.75 -14.69 -3.14
C LEU A 56 22.74 -14.36 -4.26
N TYR A 57 22.22 -13.12 -4.28
CA TYR A 57 21.26 -12.70 -5.30
C TYR A 57 21.92 -12.46 -6.67
N GLU A 58 23.14 -11.91 -6.70
CA GLU A 58 23.94 -11.76 -7.93
C GLU A 58 24.32 -13.12 -8.53
N GLU A 59 24.72 -14.09 -7.71
CA GLU A 59 24.99 -15.46 -8.15
C GLU A 59 23.73 -16.13 -8.74
N HIS A 60 22.57 -15.92 -8.12
CA HIS A 60 21.31 -16.44 -8.63
C HIS A 60 20.96 -15.85 -10.00
N LEU A 61 21.07 -14.53 -10.15
CA LEU A 61 20.83 -13.84 -11.43
C LEU A 61 21.80 -14.31 -12.52
N ASN A 62 23.08 -14.49 -12.20
CA ASN A 62 24.07 -14.97 -13.16
C ASN A 62 23.75 -16.40 -13.63
N LYS A 63 23.33 -17.29 -12.73
CA LYS A 63 22.88 -18.65 -13.10
C LYS A 63 21.65 -18.64 -13.99
N GLU A 64 20.67 -17.78 -13.70
CA GLU A 64 19.49 -17.64 -14.56
C GLU A 64 19.87 -17.14 -15.96
N LEU A 65 20.77 -16.15 -16.05
CA LEU A 65 21.25 -15.63 -17.34
C LEU A 65 22.04 -16.66 -18.16
N GLU A 66 22.89 -17.47 -17.51
CA GLU A 66 23.58 -18.60 -18.16
C GLU A 66 22.61 -19.66 -18.66
N SER A 67 21.54 -19.94 -17.90
CA SER A 67 20.50 -20.88 -18.31
C SER A 67 19.76 -20.38 -19.57
N ILE A 68 19.48 -19.08 -19.66
CA ILE A 68 18.82 -18.47 -20.82
C ILE A 68 19.75 -18.50 -22.04
N ARG A 69 21.04 -18.20 -21.87
CA ARG A 69 22.03 -18.28 -22.95
C ARG A 69 22.17 -19.70 -23.50
N SER A 70 22.27 -20.69 -22.62
CA SER A 70 22.37 -22.10 -23.06
C SER A 70 21.12 -22.61 -23.77
N ILE A 71 19.92 -22.14 -23.39
CA ILE A 71 18.66 -22.42 -24.11
C ILE A 71 18.59 -21.72 -25.47
N ASN A 72 19.12 -20.49 -25.58
CA ASN A 72 19.18 -19.79 -26.87
C ASN A 72 20.18 -20.45 -27.83
N ASP A 73 21.38 -20.83 -27.36
CA ASP A 73 22.38 -21.51 -28.18
C ASP A 73 21.91 -22.87 -28.70
N SER A 74 20.98 -23.53 -28.00
CA SER A 74 20.39 -24.81 -28.42
C SER A 74 19.18 -24.69 -29.35
N ASN A 75 18.66 -23.47 -29.57
CA ASN A 75 17.59 -23.19 -30.52
C ASN A 75 18.10 -22.64 -31.88
N GLU A 76 19.39 -22.30 -31.99
CA GLU A 76 20.02 -21.81 -33.23
C GLU A 76 20.73 -22.92 -34.06
N HIS A 77 20.56 -24.20 -33.68
CA HIS A 77 21.01 -25.38 -34.43
C HIS A 77 19.84 -26.27 -34.82
#